data_AF-A0A7J7RV77-F1
#
_entry.id   AF-A0A7J7RV77-F1
#
_cell.length_a   1.000
_cell.length_b   1.000
_cell.length_c   1.000
_cell.angle_alpha   90.00
_cell.angle_beta   90.00
_cell.angle_gamma   90.00
#
_symmetry.space_group_name_H-M   'P 1'
#
loop_
_entity.id
_entity.type
_entity.pdbx_description
1 polymer ?
#
loop_
_entity_poly.entity_id
_entity_poly.type
_entity_poly.pdbx_seq_one_letter_code
_entity_poly.pdbx_strand_id
1 'polypeptide(L)'
;MKNIGVMNYLTISLQHALYLLHHGMFDDASRNLSQAETWRYGEKSSSQEALINLVQAYKGLLQYYTWSKKKKELSELDEDDYAYSTASQNMFKHSWKTSVSFSALVQTPGVWDPFVKSYVEMLEFYGDQDGAREVLTNYAYDEKFPSNPNAHVYLYNFLKREKAPREKLISVLKILYQIVPSHTLMLEFHRLLRKSDKEEHHKLGLEVLFGVLDFAGCTKNLTAWQYLAKYLRQILMGSHLAWVQDEWNSRKNWWPGFHFSSFWAKSDWKEDKALAYEKAFVAGILLGKGCRYFRYISKQDHQDLRKKFKRMKKLVKKHSIVNPGP
;
A
#
# COMPACT_ATOMS: atom_id res chain seq x y z
N MET A 1 31.25 30.34 -20.80
CA MET A 1 30.16 30.73 -19.85
C MET A 1 28.80 30.91 -20.52
N LYS A 2 28.65 31.61 -21.67
CA LYS A 2 27.32 31.83 -22.32
C LYS A 2 26.55 30.54 -22.70
N ASN A 3 27.24 29.43 -22.99
CA ASN A 3 26.59 28.17 -23.35
C ASN A 3 26.12 27.32 -22.15
N ILE A 4 26.63 27.59 -20.94
CA ILE A 4 26.27 26.81 -19.73
C ILE A 4 24.84 27.16 -19.28
N GLY A 5 24.46 28.44 -19.38
CA GLY A 5 23.09 28.89 -19.07
C GLY A 5 22.05 28.30 -20.01
N VAL A 6 22.40 28.10 -21.29
CA VAL A 6 21.51 27.47 -22.28
C VAL A 6 21.36 25.97 -22.03
N MET A 7 22.46 25.28 -21.68
CA MET A 7 22.42 23.84 -21.35
C MET A 7 21.65 23.54 -20.07
N ASN A 8 21.68 24.44 -19.08
CA ASN A 8 21.03 24.25 -17.78
C ASN A 8 19.63 24.90 -17.69
N TYR A 9 19.14 25.50 -18.77
CA TYR A 9 17.90 26.29 -18.73
C TYR A 9 16.67 25.47 -18.31
N LEU A 10 16.56 24.20 -18.75
CA LEU A 10 15.49 23.30 -18.31
C LEU A 10 15.56 23.00 -16.81
N THR A 11 16.75 22.72 -16.29
CA THR A 11 16.96 22.45 -14.86
C THR A 11 16.63 23.67 -14.01
N ILE A 12 17.09 24.85 -14.42
CA ILE A 12 16.81 26.12 -13.72
C ILE A 12 15.31 26.41 -13.74
N SER A 13 14.65 26.20 -14.90
CA SER A 13 13.21 26.38 -15.01
C SER A 13 12.43 25.42 -14.12
N LEU A 14 12.81 24.14 -14.06
CA LEU A 14 12.20 23.17 -13.15
C LEU A 14 12.35 23.58 -11.68
N GLN A 15 13.56 23.98 -11.26
CA GLN A 15 13.82 24.46 -9.90
C GLN A 15 12.98 25.70 -9.57
N HIS A 16 12.90 26.65 -10.51
CA HIS A 16 12.11 27.86 -10.34
C HIS A 16 10.61 27.56 -10.27
N ALA A 17 10.11 26.65 -11.12
CA ALA A 17 8.71 26.21 -11.06
C ALA A 17 8.39 25.59 -9.68
N LEU A 18 9.26 24.73 -9.14
CA LEU A 18 9.08 24.17 -7.79
C LEU A 18 9.06 25.25 -6.70
N TYR A 19 9.94 26.25 -6.79
CA TYR A 19 9.93 27.40 -5.89
C TYR A 19 8.59 28.15 -5.95
N LEU A 20 8.10 28.43 -7.16
CA LEU A 20 6.83 29.13 -7.36
C LEU A 20 5.64 28.33 -6.81
N LEU A 21 5.62 27.01 -7.02
CA LEU A 21 4.61 26.11 -6.45
C LEU A 21 4.61 26.14 -4.92
N HIS A 22 5.78 26.13 -4.29
CA HIS A 22 5.90 26.23 -2.83
C HIS A 22 5.32 27.53 -2.27
N HIS A 23 5.33 28.61 -3.04
CA HIS A 23 4.78 29.91 -2.66
C HIS A 23 3.34 30.13 -3.14
N GLY A 24 2.68 29.09 -3.68
CA GLY A 24 1.30 29.17 -4.18
C GLY A 24 1.14 29.95 -5.49
N MET A 25 2.24 30.24 -6.20
CA MET A 25 2.25 31.01 -7.46
C MET A 25 2.05 30.09 -8.67
N PHE A 26 0.88 29.45 -8.76
CA PHE A 26 0.60 28.40 -9.75
C PHE A 26 0.62 28.89 -11.21
N ASP A 27 0.06 30.07 -11.49
CA ASP A 27 0.02 30.64 -12.84
C ASP A 27 1.42 31.03 -13.34
N ASP A 28 2.27 31.53 -12.44
CA ASP A 28 3.65 31.88 -12.76
C ASP A 28 4.49 30.62 -13.01
N ALA A 29 4.27 29.55 -12.23
CA ALA A 29 4.89 28.26 -12.48
C ALA A 29 4.48 27.69 -13.85
N SER A 30 3.19 27.78 -14.20
CA SER A 30 2.67 27.33 -15.49
C SER A 30 3.26 28.11 -16.67
N ARG A 31 3.39 29.44 -16.52
CA ARG A 31 4.02 30.31 -17.52
C ARG A 31 5.50 29.98 -17.68
N ASN A 32 6.22 29.79 -16.58
CA ASN A 32 7.64 29.40 -16.60
C ASN A 32 7.88 28.08 -17.34
N LEU A 33 7.10 27.03 -17.01
CA LEU A 33 7.23 25.72 -17.66
C LEU A 33 6.86 25.76 -19.15
N SER A 34 5.86 26.57 -19.53
CA SER A 34 5.47 26.73 -20.93
C SER A 34 6.56 27.43 -21.78
N GLN A 35 7.30 28.36 -21.18
CA GLN A 35 8.46 28.98 -21.82
C GLN A 35 9.63 27.99 -21.94
N ALA A 36 9.86 27.18 -20.91
CA ALA A 36 10.92 26.17 -20.90
C ALA A 36 10.71 25.08 -21.97
N GLU A 37 9.47 24.65 -22.19
CA GLU A 37 9.10 23.64 -23.17
C GLU A 37 9.35 24.09 -24.63
N THR A 38 9.04 25.36 -24.94
CA THR A 38 9.08 25.90 -26.31
C THR A 38 10.46 26.42 -26.72
N TRP A 39 11.43 26.35 -25.83
CA TRP A 39 12.78 26.82 -26.07
C TRP A 39 13.51 25.95 -27.11
N ARG A 40 14.31 26.58 -27.98
CA ARG A 40 15.02 25.88 -29.07
C ARG A 40 16.41 25.47 -28.60
N TYR A 41 16.61 24.19 -28.37
CA TYR A 41 17.87 23.63 -27.85
C TYR A 41 18.84 23.10 -28.93
N GLY A 42 18.45 23.09 -30.22
CA GLY A 42 19.25 22.47 -31.28
C GLY A 42 19.14 20.94 -31.25
N GLU A 43 20.26 20.23 -31.49
CA GLU A 43 20.32 18.78 -31.32
C GLU A 43 20.12 18.41 -29.84
N LYS A 44 19.16 17.52 -29.58
CA LYS A 44 18.78 17.11 -28.22
C LYS A 44 19.58 15.90 -27.78
N SER A 45 20.25 15.99 -26.63
CA SER A 45 20.78 14.80 -25.96
C SER A 45 19.67 14.02 -25.25
N SER A 46 19.91 12.73 -24.99
CA SER A 46 18.99 11.90 -24.19
C SER A 46 18.71 12.48 -22.80
N SER A 47 19.70 13.11 -22.18
CA SER A 47 19.54 13.82 -20.90
C SER A 47 18.64 15.05 -21.00
N GLN A 48 18.66 15.77 -22.12
CA GLN A 48 17.77 16.90 -22.36
C GLN A 48 16.35 16.43 -22.66
N GLU A 49 16.17 15.32 -23.37
CA GLU A 49 14.84 14.72 -23.59
C GLU A 49 14.17 14.33 -22.28
N ALA A 50 14.91 13.72 -21.35
CA ALA A 50 14.39 13.41 -20.02
C ALA A 50 13.94 14.67 -19.26
N LEU A 51 14.70 15.76 -19.34
CA LEU A 51 14.32 17.05 -18.73
C LEU A 51 13.11 17.70 -19.41
N ILE A 52 12.99 17.58 -20.73
CA ILE A 52 11.80 18.05 -21.47
C ILE A 52 10.56 17.27 -21.04
N ASN A 53 10.64 15.93 -20.98
CA ASN A 53 9.54 15.09 -20.51
C ASN A 53 9.12 15.46 -19.08
N LEU A 54 10.09 15.78 -18.22
CA LEU A 54 9.81 16.22 -16.85
C LEU A 54 9.12 17.61 -16.82
N VAL A 55 9.58 18.57 -17.62
CA VAL A 55 8.91 19.88 -17.78
C VAL A 55 7.47 19.71 -18.24
N GLN A 56 7.25 18.86 -19.26
CA GLN A 56 5.93 18.55 -19.78
C GLN A 56 5.05 17.90 -18.71
N ALA A 57 5.58 16.97 -17.94
CA ALA A 57 4.83 16.30 -16.88
C ALA A 57 4.44 17.24 -15.73
N TYR A 58 5.34 18.12 -15.28
CA TYR A 58 5.02 19.12 -14.25
C TYR A 58 3.99 20.14 -14.74
N LYS A 59 4.08 20.54 -16.01
CA LYS A 59 3.05 21.36 -16.65
C LYS A 59 1.72 20.61 -16.72
N GLY A 60 1.75 19.32 -17.04
CA GLY A 60 0.60 18.43 -17.00
C GLY A 60 -0.02 18.34 -15.60
N LEU A 61 0.79 18.27 -14.53
CA LEU A 61 0.29 18.29 -13.15
C LEU A 61 -0.42 19.59 -12.79
N LEU A 62 0.10 20.74 -13.24
CA LEU A 62 -0.57 22.02 -13.05
C LEU A 62 -1.92 22.07 -13.78
N GLN A 63 -1.97 21.58 -15.01
CA GLN A 63 -3.22 21.47 -15.77
C GLN A 63 -4.19 20.49 -15.12
N TYR A 64 -3.69 19.37 -14.59
CA TYR A 64 -4.46 18.40 -13.82
C TYR A 64 -5.04 19.04 -12.55
N TYR A 65 -4.27 19.86 -11.83
CA TYR A 65 -4.77 20.59 -10.66
C TYR A 65 -5.93 21.53 -11.04
N THR A 66 -5.79 22.30 -12.12
CA THR A 66 -6.88 23.14 -12.64
C THR A 66 -8.10 22.29 -13.05
N TRP A 67 -7.87 21.15 -13.71
CA TRP A 67 -8.92 20.20 -14.08
C TRP A 67 -9.64 19.62 -12.85
N SER A 68 -8.90 19.20 -11.83
CA SER A 68 -9.44 18.62 -10.60
C SER A 68 -10.32 19.62 -9.84
N LYS A 69 -9.91 20.89 -9.81
CA LYS A 69 -10.74 21.98 -9.25
C LYS A 69 -12.06 22.14 -10.01
N LYS A 70 -12.00 22.18 -11.35
CA LYS A 70 -13.20 22.27 -12.20
C LYS A 70 -14.11 21.05 -12.09
N LYS A 71 -13.53 19.84 -11.98
CA LYS A 71 -14.26 18.59 -11.75
C LYS A 71 -15.05 18.65 -10.44
N LYS A 72 -14.47 19.23 -9.38
CA LYS A 72 -15.16 19.44 -8.11
C LYS A 72 -16.31 20.45 -8.24
N GLU A 73 -16.07 21.58 -8.90
CA GLU A 73 -17.11 22.58 -9.18
C GLU A 73 -18.26 21.99 -10.01
N LEU A 74 -17.95 21.15 -11.00
CA LEU A 74 -18.95 20.43 -11.81
C LEU A 74 -19.79 19.44 -11.00
N SER A 75 -19.23 18.82 -9.97
CA SER A 75 -19.98 17.89 -9.11
C SER A 75 -21.01 18.58 -8.20
N GLU A 76 -20.97 19.92 -8.12
CA GLU A 76 -21.92 20.74 -7.37
C GLU A 76 -23.06 21.28 -8.25
N LEU A 77 -22.99 21.08 -9.57
CA LEU A 77 -23.99 21.52 -10.55
C LEU A 77 -24.98 20.39 -10.89
N ASP A 78 -26.19 20.77 -11.28
CA ASP A 78 -27.22 19.84 -11.77
C ASP A 78 -26.88 19.38 -13.19
N GLU A 79 -27.06 18.08 -13.48
CA GLU A 79 -26.71 17.47 -14.77
C GLU A 79 -27.56 18.02 -15.93
N ASP A 80 -28.78 18.49 -15.64
CA ASP A 80 -29.72 19.07 -16.60
C ASP A 80 -29.46 20.57 -16.90
N ASP A 81 -28.48 21.20 -16.23
CA ASP A 81 -28.16 22.61 -16.45
C ASP A 81 -27.35 22.81 -17.74
N TYR A 82 -27.70 23.82 -18.53
CA TYR A 82 -26.91 24.24 -19.69
C TYR A 82 -25.46 24.60 -19.29
N ALA A 83 -25.27 25.13 -18.08
CA ALA A 83 -23.95 25.40 -17.52
C ALA A 83 -23.09 24.13 -17.38
N TYR A 84 -23.69 23.00 -17.03
CA TYR A 84 -23.02 21.70 -16.93
C TYR A 84 -22.50 21.24 -18.29
N SER A 85 -23.34 21.30 -19.34
CA SER A 85 -22.98 20.88 -20.70
C SER A 85 -21.78 21.67 -21.27
N THR A 86 -21.76 22.99 -21.05
CA THR A 86 -20.70 23.89 -21.52
C THR A 86 -19.40 23.69 -20.72
N ALA A 87 -19.50 23.55 -19.40
CA ALA A 87 -18.36 23.31 -18.53
C ALA A 87 -17.72 21.93 -18.80
N SER A 88 -18.53 20.89 -19.06
CA SER A 88 -18.09 19.55 -19.43
C SER A 88 -17.31 19.52 -20.76
N GLN A 89 -17.83 20.18 -21.82
CA GLN A 89 -17.14 20.26 -23.11
C GLN A 89 -15.80 21.03 -23.04
N ASN A 90 -15.75 22.12 -22.29
CA ASN A 90 -14.51 22.88 -22.09
C ASN A 90 -13.48 22.09 -21.27
N MET A 91 -13.95 21.29 -20.30
CA MET A 91 -13.10 20.39 -19.53
C MET A 91 -12.51 19.29 -20.41
N PHE A 92 -13.28 18.72 -21.34
CA PHE A 92 -12.82 17.71 -22.31
C PHE A 92 -11.72 18.23 -23.26
N LYS A 93 -11.84 19.46 -23.78
CA LYS A 93 -10.80 20.05 -24.65
C LYS A 93 -9.49 20.32 -23.90
N HIS A 94 -9.58 20.66 -22.61
CA HIS A 94 -8.41 20.92 -21.77
C HIS A 94 -7.70 19.62 -21.39
N SER A 95 -8.45 18.55 -21.10
CA SER A 95 -7.89 17.27 -20.66
C SER A 95 -7.10 16.52 -21.73
N TRP A 96 -7.48 16.63 -23.01
CA TRP A 96 -6.73 16.01 -24.10
C TRP A 96 -5.29 16.51 -24.16
N LYS A 97 -5.08 17.81 -23.97
CA LYS A 97 -3.73 18.42 -23.95
C LYS A 97 -2.91 17.98 -22.72
N THR A 98 -3.56 17.80 -21.58
CA THR A 98 -2.95 17.29 -20.35
C THR A 98 -2.54 15.81 -20.48
N SER A 99 -3.38 14.99 -21.11
CA SER A 99 -3.14 13.56 -21.36
C SER A 99 -1.85 13.33 -22.16
N VAL A 100 -1.64 14.10 -23.22
CA VAL A 100 -0.40 14.07 -24.03
C VAL A 100 0.83 14.37 -23.17
N SER A 101 0.71 15.29 -22.21
CA SER A 101 1.83 15.73 -21.35
C SER A 101 2.27 14.67 -20.34
N PHE A 102 1.37 13.74 -19.94
CA PHE A 102 1.72 12.61 -19.08
C PHE A 102 2.22 11.40 -19.87
N SER A 103 1.65 11.15 -21.06
CA SER A 103 1.89 9.94 -21.85
C SER A 103 3.38 9.64 -22.12
N ALA A 104 4.18 10.67 -22.42
CA ALA A 104 5.62 10.50 -22.68
C ALA A 104 6.42 10.15 -21.42
N LEU A 105 6.07 10.73 -20.26
CA LEU A 105 6.80 10.48 -19.01
C LEU A 105 6.50 9.07 -18.48
N VAL A 106 5.23 8.65 -18.50
CA VAL A 106 4.84 7.33 -17.95
C VAL A 106 5.40 6.15 -18.76
N GLN A 107 5.86 6.38 -19.99
CA GLN A 107 6.57 5.39 -20.81
C GLN A 107 8.08 5.35 -20.52
N THR A 108 8.62 6.35 -19.83
CA THR A 108 10.03 6.42 -19.48
C THR A 108 10.27 5.69 -18.14
N PRO A 109 11.26 4.80 -18.03
CA PRO A 109 11.59 4.15 -16.77
C PRO A 109 11.83 5.13 -15.61
N GLY A 110 11.12 4.96 -14.51
CA GLY A 110 11.27 5.80 -13.32
C GLY A 110 10.13 5.60 -12.31
N VAL A 111 10.23 6.27 -11.16
CA VAL A 111 9.18 6.29 -10.13
C VAL A 111 8.36 7.56 -10.31
N TRP A 112 7.18 7.42 -10.91
CA TRP A 112 6.32 8.51 -11.39
C TRP A 112 4.97 8.57 -10.68
N ASP A 113 4.91 8.17 -9.41
CA ASP A 113 3.66 7.98 -8.65
C ASP A 113 2.66 9.15 -8.77
N PRO A 114 3.06 10.44 -8.62
CA PRO A 114 2.10 11.54 -8.74
C PRO A 114 1.51 11.65 -10.15
N PHE A 115 2.35 11.46 -11.18
CA PHE A 115 1.95 11.58 -12.58
C PHE A 115 1.07 10.41 -13.02
N VAL A 116 1.43 9.18 -12.64
CA VAL A 116 0.65 7.98 -12.94
C VAL A 116 -0.75 8.08 -12.31
N LYS A 117 -0.84 8.50 -11.05
CA LYS A 117 -2.14 8.69 -10.38
C LYS A 117 -3.01 9.73 -11.06
N SER A 118 -2.44 10.90 -11.36
CA SER A 118 -3.16 11.97 -12.06
C SER A 118 -3.64 11.51 -13.44
N TYR A 119 -2.80 10.80 -14.18
CA TYR A 119 -3.13 10.33 -15.52
C TYR A 119 -4.23 9.28 -15.51
N VAL A 120 -4.11 8.27 -14.63
CA VAL A 120 -5.12 7.22 -14.45
C VAL A 120 -6.47 7.80 -14.05
N GLU A 121 -6.50 8.77 -13.11
CA GLU A 121 -7.77 9.40 -12.71
C GLU A 121 -8.44 10.13 -13.89
N MET A 122 -7.66 10.77 -14.76
CA MET A 122 -8.20 11.40 -15.96
C MET A 122 -8.76 10.36 -16.93
N LEU A 123 -8.03 9.27 -17.19
CA LEU A 123 -8.49 8.18 -18.05
C LEU A 123 -9.80 7.56 -17.53
N GLU A 124 -9.86 7.24 -16.23
CA GLU A 124 -11.05 6.72 -15.58
C GLU A 124 -12.24 7.69 -15.71
N PHE A 125 -12.01 8.99 -15.56
CA PHE A 125 -13.05 10.01 -15.69
C PHE A 125 -13.64 10.09 -17.11
N TYR A 126 -12.82 9.91 -18.15
CA TYR A 126 -13.28 9.92 -19.54
C TYR A 126 -13.79 8.55 -20.04
N GLY A 127 -13.86 7.55 -19.16
CA GLY A 127 -14.34 6.22 -19.49
C GLY A 127 -13.30 5.33 -20.18
N ASP A 128 -12.04 5.75 -20.28
CA ASP A 128 -10.95 4.95 -20.84
C ASP A 128 -10.36 3.99 -19.78
N GLN A 129 -11.16 2.98 -19.44
CA GLN A 129 -10.78 1.97 -18.45
C GLN A 129 -9.64 1.07 -18.93
N ASP A 130 -9.58 0.79 -20.23
CA ASP A 130 -8.54 -0.08 -20.79
C ASP A 130 -7.19 0.65 -20.82
N GLY A 131 -7.15 1.94 -21.17
CA GLY A 131 -5.95 2.76 -21.05
C GLY A 131 -5.47 2.90 -19.61
N ALA A 132 -6.39 3.12 -18.65
CA ALA A 132 -6.05 3.17 -17.23
C ALA A 132 -5.43 1.84 -16.75
N ARG A 133 -6.01 0.71 -17.18
CA ARG A 133 -5.51 -0.63 -16.88
C ARG A 133 -4.12 -0.87 -17.47
N GLU A 134 -3.91 -0.49 -18.73
CA GLU A 134 -2.63 -0.64 -19.42
C GLU A 134 -1.52 0.13 -18.70
N VAL A 135 -1.75 1.42 -18.41
CA VAL A 135 -0.78 2.28 -17.69
C VAL A 135 -0.39 1.66 -16.35
N LEU A 136 -1.37 1.21 -15.55
CA LEU A 136 -1.10 0.60 -14.24
C LEU A 136 -0.40 -0.75 -14.34
N THR A 137 -0.73 -1.55 -15.35
CA THR A 137 -0.13 -2.87 -15.58
C THR A 137 1.34 -2.71 -15.98
N ASN A 138 1.64 -1.82 -16.94
CA ASN A 138 3.00 -1.53 -17.37
C ASN A 138 3.82 -0.97 -16.22
N TYR A 139 3.27 0.00 -15.47
CA TYR A 139 3.96 0.59 -14.33
C TYR A 139 4.27 -0.40 -13.19
N ALA A 140 3.47 -1.47 -13.05
CA ALA A 140 3.67 -2.49 -12.04
C ALA A 140 4.56 -3.66 -12.48
N TYR A 141 4.63 -3.98 -13.78
CA TYR A 141 5.23 -5.23 -14.27
C TYR A 141 6.29 -5.08 -15.35
N ASP A 142 6.46 -3.92 -15.96
CA ASP A 142 7.53 -3.72 -16.94
C ASP A 142 8.89 -3.72 -16.22
N GLU A 143 9.72 -4.71 -16.54
CA GLU A 143 11.04 -4.93 -15.95
C GLU A 143 12.02 -3.78 -16.18
N LYS A 144 11.74 -2.89 -17.14
CA LYS A 144 12.53 -1.67 -17.35
C LYS A 144 12.35 -0.67 -16.21
N PHE A 145 11.20 -0.70 -15.52
CA PHE A 145 10.91 0.22 -14.43
C PHE A 145 11.56 -0.27 -13.13
N PRO A 146 12.03 0.66 -12.27
CA PRO A 146 12.51 0.28 -10.95
C PRO A 146 11.37 -0.33 -10.12
N SER A 147 11.70 -1.32 -9.28
CA SER A 147 10.73 -1.93 -8.37
C SER A 147 10.08 -0.87 -7.48
N ASN A 148 8.75 -0.73 -7.60
CA ASN A 148 7.97 0.26 -6.88
C ASN A 148 6.75 -0.40 -6.20
N PRO A 149 6.73 -0.47 -4.85
CA PRO A 149 5.58 -1.00 -4.11
C PRO A 149 4.26 -0.28 -4.45
N ASN A 150 4.31 1.03 -4.68
CA ASN A 150 3.12 1.84 -4.94
C ASN A 150 2.43 1.44 -6.24
N ALA A 151 3.18 1.02 -7.26
CA ALA A 151 2.62 0.58 -8.53
C ALA A 151 1.65 -0.60 -8.34
N HIS A 152 2.04 -1.60 -7.54
CA HIS A 152 1.17 -2.72 -7.19
C HIS A 152 -0.04 -2.30 -6.35
N VAL A 153 0.12 -1.31 -5.45
CA VAL A 153 -1.00 -0.75 -4.69
C VAL A 153 -2.02 -0.09 -5.62
N TYR A 154 -1.57 0.68 -6.61
CA TYR A 154 -2.45 1.36 -7.56
C TYR A 154 -3.19 0.35 -8.45
N LEU A 155 -2.46 -0.61 -9.02
CA LEU A 155 -3.05 -1.69 -9.81
C LEU A 155 -4.06 -2.50 -8.99
N TYR A 156 -3.73 -2.86 -7.75
CA TYR A 156 -4.64 -3.59 -6.87
C TYR A 156 -5.95 -2.84 -6.64
N ASN A 157 -5.85 -1.56 -6.28
CA ASN A 157 -7.03 -0.73 -6.00
C ASN A 157 -7.91 -0.55 -7.24
N PHE A 158 -7.29 -0.39 -8.42
CA PHE A 158 -8.00 -0.33 -9.69
C PHE A 158 -8.75 -1.64 -9.99
N LEU A 159 -8.05 -2.78 -9.95
CA LEU A 159 -8.65 -4.09 -10.19
C LEU A 159 -9.77 -4.42 -9.19
N LYS A 160 -9.64 -3.96 -7.95
CA LYS A 160 -10.67 -4.12 -6.91
C LYS A 160 -11.94 -3.31 -7.24
N ARG A 161 -11.82 -2.09 -7.78
CA ARG A 161 -12.97 -1.29 -8.25
C ARG A 161 -13.66 -1.95 -9.45
N GLU A 162 -12.87 -2.47 -10.37
CA GLU A 162 -13.29 -3.22 -11.56
C GLU A 162 -13.89 -4.60 -11.24
N LYS A 163 -13.94 -5.00 -9.97
CA LYS A 163 -14.41 -6.33 -9.52
C LYS A 163 -13.69 -7.47 -10.24
N ALA A 164 -12.38 -7.31 -10.47
CA ALA A 164 -11.56 -8.32 -11.11
C ALA A 164 -11.60 -9.67 -10.34
N PRO A 165 -11.34 -10.80 -11.03
CA PRO A 165 -11.26 -12.11 -10.40
C PRO A 165 -10.29 -12.12 -9.22
N ARG A 166 -10.63 -12.93 -8.20
CA ARG A 166 -9.87 -13.00 -6.95
C ARG A 166 -8.42 -13.43 -7.18
N GLU A 167 -8.21 -14.30 -8.15
CA GLU A 167 -6.91 -14.83 -8.55
C GLU A 167 -5.98 -13.70 -9.01
N LYS A 168 -6.50 -12.74 -9.79
CA LYS A 168 -5.74 -11.55 -10.20
C LYS A 168 -5.38 -10.70 -8.99
N LEU A 169 -6.34 -10.44 -8.10
CA LEU A 169 -6.09 -9.68 -6.86
C LEU A 169 -5.02 -10.34 -5.96
N ILE A 170 -5.07 -11.67 -5.82
CA ILE A 170 -4.09 -12.46 -5.07
C ILE A 170 -2.70 -12.34 -5.72
N SER A 171 -2.61 -12.42 -7.05
CA SER A 171 -1.32 -12.33 -7.75
C SER A 171 -0.61 -10.99 -7.53
N VAL A 172 -1.34 -9.87 -7.59
CA VAL A 172 -0.81 -8.52 -7.36
C VAL A 172 -0.32 -8.39 -5.91
N LEU A 173 -1.15 -8.81 -4.94
CA LEU A 173 -0.80 -8.70 -3.53
C LEU A 173 0.33 -9.64 -3.11
N LYS A 174 0.51 -10.77 -3.80
CA LYS A 174 1.63 -11.68 -3.57
C LYS A 174 2.96 -11.00 -3.89
N ILE A 175 3.02 -10.25 -4.99
CA ILE A 175 4.23 -9.49 -5.36
C ILE A 175 4.44 -8.35 -4.36
N LEU A 176 3.38 -7.61 -4.01
CA LEU A 176 3.48 -6.56 -2.99
C LEU A 176 3.96 -7.11 -1.63
N TYR A 177 3.52 -8.31 -1.24
CA TYR A 177 3.99 -8.97 -0.01
C TYR A 177 5.49 -9.26 -0.04
N GLN A 178 6.01 -9.72 -1.18
CA GLN A 178 7.45 -9.97 -1.34
C GLN A 178 8.29 -8.70 -1.21
N ILE A 179 7.76 -7.55 -1.63
CA ILE A 179 8.47 -6.27 -1.58
C ILE A 179 8.28 -5.58 -0.21
N VAL A 180 7.05 -5.56 0.32
CA VAL A 180 6.69 -4.85 1.57
C VAL A 180 5.73 -5.70 2.42
N PRO A 181 6.26 -6.67 3.20
CA PRO A 181 5.43 -7.55 4.03
C PRO A 181 4.67 -6.85 5.16
N SER A 182 5.05 -5.62 5.52
CA SER A 182 4.38 -4.80 6.55
C SER A 182 3.26 -3.91 6.00
N HIS A 183 2.98 -3.96 4.70
CA HIS A 183 2.02 -3.06 4.08
C HIS A 183 0.60 -3.27 4.64
N THR A 184 -0.19 -2.20 4.73
CA THR A 184 -1.55 -2.25 5.31
C THR A 184 -2.49 -3.23 4.58
N LEU A 185 -2.29 -3.40 3.27
CA LEU A 185 -3.02 -4.36 2.43
C LEU A 185 -2.76 -5.83 2.79
N MET A 186 -1.74 -6.16 3.59
CA MET A 186 -1.45 -7.56 3.92
C MET A 186 -2.54 -8.21 4.77
N LEU A 187 -3.27 -7.44 5.56
CA LEU A 187 -4.46 -7.95 6.27
C LEU A 187 -5.62 -8.23 5.31
N GLU A 188 -5.75 -7.44 4.25
CA GLU A 188 -6.70 -7.73 3.17
C GLU A 188 -6.26 -8.94 2.34
N PHE A 189 -4.95 -9.06 2.07
CA PHE A 189 -4.37 -10.21 1.39
C PHE A 189 -4.68 -11.52 2.13
N HIS A 190 -4.44 -11.56 3.45
CA HIS A 190 -4.83 -12.68 4.30
C HIS A 190 -6.32 -13.02 4.15
N ARG A 191 -7.22 -12.02 4.11
CA ARG A 191 -8.67 -12.26 3.96
C ARG A 191 -9.03 -12.86 2.60
N LEU A 192 -8.34 -12.46 1.53
CA LEU A 192 -8.53 -13.04 0.19
C LEU A 192 -8.05 -14.48 0.14
N LEU A 193 -6.86 -14.75 0.66
CA LEU A 193 -6.25 -16.08 0.74
C LEU A 193 -7.14 -17.05 1.54
N ARG A 194 -7.62 -16.63 2.71
CA ARG A 194 -8.50 -17.45 3.56
C ARG A 194 -9.83 -17.82 2.89
N LYS A 195 -10.33 -16.99 1.97
CA LYS A 195 -11.58 -17.26 1.25
C LYS A 195 -11.39 -18.20 0.06
N SER A 196 -10.15 -18.47 -0.35
CA SER A 196 -9.88 -19.41 -1.42
C SER A 196 -9.99 -20.85 -0.92
N ASP A 197 -10.33 -21.77 -1.82
CA ASP A 197 -10.44 -23.20 -1.51
C ASP A 197 -9.09 -23.93 -1.61
N LYS A 198 -8.02 -23.21 -1.95
CA LYS A 198 -6.68 -23.80 -2.13
C LYS A 198 -5.92 -23.87 -0.80
N GLU A 199 -5.41 -25.05 -0.48
CA GLU A 199 -4.58 -25.30 0.71
C GLU A 199 -3.31 -24.43 0.73
N GLU A 200 -2.66 -24.25 -0.42
CA GLU A 200 -1.49 -23.36 -0.60
C GLU A 200 -1.77 -21.91 -0.16
N HIS A 201 -2.99 -21.41 -0.43
CA HIS A 201 -3.38 -20.08 -0.03
C HIS A 201 -3.59 -20.00 1.48
N HIS A 202 -4.06 -21.07 2.12
CA HIS A 202 -4.21 -21.08 3.57
C HIS A 202 -2.86 -21.08 4.29
N LYS A 203 -1.90 -21.86 3.79
CA LYS A 203 -0.51 -21.83 4.29
C LYS A 203 0.09 -20.43 4.14
N LEU A 204 0.02 -19.85 2.93
CA LEU A 204 0.49 -18.47 2.69
C LEU A 204 -0.24 -17.44 3.55
N GLY A 205 -1.54 -17.64 3.81
CA GLY A 205 -2.32 -16.77 4.67
C GLY A 205 -1.82 -16.73 6.12
N LEU A 206 -1.19 -17.81 6.61
CA LEU A 206 -0.53 -17.86 7.90
C LEU A 206 0.83 -17.13 7.86
N GLU A 207 1.63 -17.44 6.84
CA GLU A 207 2.92 -16.79 6.57
C GLU A 207 2.79 -15.26 6.53
N VAL A 208 1.78 -14.74 5.83
CA VAL A 208 1.48 -13.31 5.74
C VAL A 208 1.25 -12.68 7.12
N LEU A 209 0.51 -13.35 8.02
CA LEU A 209 0.22 -12.80 9.34
C LEU A 209 1.47 -12.77 10.24
N PHE A 210 2.30 -13.81 10.18
CA PHE A 210 3.61 -13.79 10.83
C PHE A 210 4.49 -12.68 10.24
N GLY A 211 4.59 -12.62 8.90
CA GLY A 211 5.37 -11.62 8.18
C GLY A 211 4.99 -10.18 8.53
N VAL A 212 3.69 -9.87 8.66
CA VAL A 212 3.25 -8.54 9.12
C VAL A 212 3.76 -8.25 10.53
N LEU A 213 3.64 -9.22 11.44
CA LEU A 213 3.99 -9.05 12.85
C LEU A 213 5.50 -9.04 13.11
N ASP A 214 6.31 -9.51 12.18
CA ASP A 214 7.77 -9.44 12.25
C ASP A 214 8.30 -7.98 12.25
N PHE A 215 7.49 -7.01 11.81
CA PHE A 215 7.88 -5.60 11.74
C PHE A 215 7.51 -4.83 12.99
N ALA A 216 8.45 -4.01 13.49
CA ALA A 216 8.31 -3.22 14.72
C ALA A 216 7.06 -2.32 14.72
N GLY A 217 6.76 -1.68 13.59
CA GLY A 217 5.57 -0.83 13.43
C GLY A 217 4.23 -1.56 13.54
N CYS A 218 4.22 -2.89 13.41
CA CYS A 218 3.02 -3.72 13.46
C CYS A 218 2.87 -4.49 14.78
N THR A 219 3.83 -4.38 15.71
CA THR A 219 3.83 -5.12 16.99
C THR A 219 2.60 -4.89 17.87
N LYS A 220 1.95 -3.73 17.73
CA LYS A 220 0.71 -3.36 18.44
C LYS A 220 -0.54 -3.41 17.55
N ASN A 221 -0.46 -3.95 16.34
CA ASN A 221 -1.60 -4.05 15.44
C ASN A 221 -2.59 -5.11 15.95
N LEU A 222 -3.63 -4.66 16.66
CA LEU A 222 -4.64 -5.53 17.26
C LEU A 222 -5.32 -6.44 16.22
N THR A 223 -5.64 -5.92 15.03
CA THR A 223 -6.30 -6.69 13.98
C THR A 223 -5.42 -7.84 13.49
N ALA A 224 -4.12 -7.61 13.30
CA ALA A 224 -3.17 -8.65 12.92
C ALA A 224 -3.10 -9.77 13.98
N TRP A 225 -3.02 -9.41 15.27
CA TRP A 225 -3.01 -10.37 16.36
C TRP A 225 -4.32 -11.16 16.48
N GLN A 226 -5.47 -10.50 16.33
CA GLN A 226 -6.77 -11.17 16.30
C GLN A 226 -6.88 -12.17 15.15
N TYR A 227 -6.40 -11.78 13.96
CA TYR A 227 -6.39 -12.66 12.80
C TYR A 227 -5.48 -13.85 13.04
N LEU A 228 -4.25 -13.64 13.54
CA LEU A 228 -3.32 -14.72 13.86
C LEU A 228 -3.87 -15.68 14.91
N ALA A 229 -4.39 -15.15 16.02
CA ALA A 229 -4.96 -15.96 17.09
C ALA A 229 -6.15 -16.80 16.61
N LYS A 230 -7.06 -16.21 15.82
CA LYS A 230 -8.19 -16.93 15.24
C LYS A 230 -7.72 -17.99 14.25
N TYR A 231 -6.74 -17.67 13.42
CA TYR A 231 -6.29 -18.54 12.34
C TYR A 231 -5.47 -19.72 12.86
N LEU A 232 -4.56 -19.50 13.80
CA LEU A 232 -3.86 -20.58 14.51
C LEU A 232 -4.84 -21.56 15.15
N ARG A 233 -5.91 -21.06 15.78
CA ARG A 233 -6.94 -21.93 16.36
C ARG A 233 -7.61 -22.81 15.31
N GLN A 234 -7.93 -22.27 14.14
CA GLN A 234 -8.57 -23.01 13.05
C GLN A 234 -7.62 -24.07 12.47
N ILE A 235 -6.38 -23.68 12.17
CA ILE A 235 -5.33 -24.55 11.61
C ILE A 235 -5.04 -25.73 12.56
N LEU A 236 -4.89 -25.45 13.86
CA LEU A 236 -4.61 -26.48 14.86
C LEU A 236 -5.81 -27.39 15.16
N MET A 237 -7.04 -26.92 14.94
CA MET A 237 -8.23 -27.78 14.98
C MET A 237 -8.36 -28.66 13.72
N GLY A 238 -7.84 -28.18 12.58
CA GLY A 238 -7.77 -28.92 11.31
C GLY A 238 -6.54 -29.81 11.16
N SER A 239 -5.78 -30.05 12.24
CA SER A 239 -4.59 -30.92 12.24
C SER A 239 -3.42 -30.48 11.33
N HIS A 240 -3.38 -29.21 10.91
CA HIS A 240 -2.29 -28.66 10.08
C HIS A 240 -1.13 -28.11 10.93
N LEU A 241 -0.66 -28.90 11.91
CA LEU A 241 0.39 -28.51 12.85
C LEU A 241 1.71 -28.16 12.14
N ALA A 242 2.05 -28.88 11.07
CA ALA A 242 3.28 -28.69 10.31
C ALA A 242 3.42 -27.25 9.78
N TRP A 243 2.33 -26.62 9.32
CA TRP A 243 2.38 -25.25 8.81
C TRP A 243 2.76 -24.24 9.89
N VAL A 244 2.26 -24.45 11.11
CA VAL A 244 2.61 -23.60 12.25
C VAL A 244 4.07 -23.81 12.65
N GLN A 245 4.55 -25.05 12.60
CA GLN A 245 5.95 -25.36 12.92
C GLN A 245 6.91 -24.77 11.90
N ASP A 246 6.59 -24.83 10.60
CA ASP A 246 7.40 -24.23 9.53
C ASP A 246 7.60 -22.72 9.79
N GLU A 247 6.51 -21.99 10.01
CA GLU A 247 6.57 -20.54 10.29
C GLU A 247 7.22 -20.21 11.63
N TRP A 248 7.04 -21.08 12.63
CA TRP A 248 7.57 -20.87 13.96
C TRP A 248 9.08 -21.14 14.06
N ASN A 249 9.58 -22.12 13.31
CA ASN A 249 10.96 -22.58 13.42
C ASN A 249 11.99 -21.49 13.07
N SER A 250 11.70 -20.62 12.11
CA SER A 250 12.54 -19.47 11.75
C SER A 250 12.49 -18.33 12.78
N ARG A 251 11.45 -18.30 13.63
CA ARG A 251 11.12 -17.20 14.55
C ARG A 251 11.44 -17.49 16.01
N LYS A 252 11.52 -18.77 16.39
CA LYS A 252 11.63 -19.24 17.78
C LYS A 252 12.74 -18.60 18.61
N ASN A 253 13.85 -18.18 17.99
CA ASN A 253 15.01 -17.63 18.69
C ASN A 253 14.90 -16.13 19.03
N TRP A 254 14.07 -15.37 18.30
CA TRP A 254 14.03 -13.90 18.43
C TRP A 254 12.63 -13.35 18.69
N TRP A 255 11.59 -13.94 18.09
CA TRP A 255 10.18 -13.53 18.25
C TRP A 255 9.72 -13.49 19.73
N PRO A 256 10.12 -14.44 20.60
CA PRO A 256 9.77 -14.38 22.02
C PRO A 256 10.31 -13.15 22.75
N GLY A 257 11.56 -12.77 22.47
CA GLY A 257 12.15 -11.54 23.02
C GLY A 257 11.46 -10.30 22.47
N PHE A 258 11.15 -10.33 21.18
CA PHE A 258 10.56 -9.22 20.44
C PHE A 258 9.10 -8.93 20.85
N HIS A 259 8.25 -9.95 21.03
CA HIS A 259 6.83 -9.75 21.35
C HIS A 259 6.41 -10.14 22.77
N PHE A 260 7.11 -11.08 23.40
CA PHE A 260 6.61 -11.78 24.60
C PHE A 260 7.52 -11.60 25.82
N SER A 261 8.24 -10.49 25.89
CA SER A 261 9.05 -10.13 27.06
C SER A 261 8.17 -9.78 28.27
N SER A 262 8.74 -9.87 29.47
CA SER A 262 8.05 -9.44 30.71
C SER A 262 7.69 -7.95 30.69
N PHE A 263 8.48 -7.13 29.99
CA PHE A 263 8.19 -5.72 29.78
C PHE A 263 6.93 -5.56 28.94
N TRP A 264 6.86 -6.23 27.78
CA TRP A 264 5.69 -6.19 26.90
C TRP A 264 4.43 -6.69 27.59
N ALA A 265 4.53 -7.76 28.39
CA ALA A 265 3.39 -8.28 29.14
C ALA A 265 2.74 -7.22 30.05
N LYS A 266 3.56 -6.38 30.70
CA LYS A 266 3.09 -5.29 31.57
C LYS A 266 2.55 -4.10 30.77
N SER A 267 3.28 -3.67 29.73
CA SER A 267 2.90 -2.53 28.89
C SER A 267 1.61 -2.83 28.10
N ASP A 268 1.56 -3.96 27.39
CA ASP A 268 0.37 -4.35 26.62
C ASP A 268 -0.85 -4.46 27.54
N TRP A 269 -0.74 -5.06 28.74
CA TRP A 269 -1.87 -5.17 29.67
C TRP A 269 -2.39 -3.82 30.16
N LYS A 270 -1.49 -2.86 30.38
CA LYS A 270 -1.84 -1.51 30.82
C LYS A 270 -2.49 -0.70 29.70
N GLU A 271 -1.97 -0.79 28.49
CA GLU A 271 -2.37 0.04 27.34
C GLU A 271 -3.57 -0.55 26.58
N ASP A 272 -3.55 -1.85 26.29
CA ASP A 272 -4.59 -2.53 25.51
C ASP A 272 -4.77 -3.98 25.97
N LYS A 273 -5.77 -4.18 26.84
CA LYS A 273 -6.13 -5.50 27.37
C LYS A 273 -6.56 -6.49 26.28
N ALA A 274 -7.13 -6.03 25.17
CA ALA A 274 -7.54 -6.90 24.07
C ALA A 274 -6.31 -7.41 23.31
N LEU A 275 -5.36 -6.52 23.02
CA LEU A 275 -4.07 -6.89 22.42
C LEU A 275 -3.32 -7.89 23.31
N ALA A 276 -3.21 -7.60 24.60
CA ALA A 276 -2.56 -8.47 25.56
C ALA A 276 -3.20 -9.86 25.63
N TYR A 277 -4.53 -9.95 25.52
CA TYR A 277 -5.25 -11.23 25.48
C TYR A 277 -4.91 -12.05 24.24
N GLU A 278 -4.96 -11.45 23.04
CA GLU A 278 -4.65 -12.15 21.79
C GLU A 278 -3.17 -12.58 21.74
N LYS A 279 -2.24 -11.69 22.12
CA LYS A 279 -0.81 -12.02 22.28
C LYS A 279 -0.60 -13.14 23.27
N ALA A 280 -1.30 -13.14 24.41
CA ALA A 280 -1.18 -14.22 25.38
C ALA A 280 -1.65 -15.56 24.80
N PHE A 281 -2.78 -15.59 24.08
CA PHE A 281 -3.23 -16.81 23.41
C PHE A 281 -2.16 -17.32 22.43
N VAL A 282 -1.64 -16.47 21.55
CA VAL A 282 -0.60 -16.84 20.59
C VAL A 282 0.68 -17.32 21.28
N ALA A 283 1.15 -16.59 22.30
CA ALA A 283 2.31 -16.99 23.10
C ALA A 283 2.10 -18.34 23.79
N GLY A 284 0.90 -18.60 24.32
CA GLY A 284 0.57 -19.88 24.93
C GLY A 284 0.58 -21.03 23.92
N ILE A 285 0.09 -20.80 22.70
CA ILE A 285 0.13 -21.80 21.62
C ILE A 285 1.57 -22.10 21.22
N LEU A 286 2.37 -21.07 20.91
CA LEU A 286 3.71 -21.19 20.33
C LEU A 286 4.83 -21.53 21.33
N LEU A 287 4.73 -21.02 22.57
CA LEU A 287 5.75 -21.18 23.62
C LEU A 287 5.28 -22.04 24.80
N GLY A 288 4.01 -22.45 24.80
CA GLY A 288 3.42 -23.23 25.89
C GLY A 288 3.00 -22.39 27.11
N LYS A 289 2.27 -23.06 28.01
CA LYS A 289 1.72 -22.47 29.26
C LYS A 289 2.78 -21.89 30.21
N GLY A 290 4.03 -22.32 30.07
CA GLY A 290 5.16 -21.91 30.92
C GLY A 290 5.75 -20.55 30.56
N CYS A 291 5.41 -19.98 29.40
CA CYS A 291 6.01 -18.73 28.97
C CYS A 291 5.62 -17.55 29.89
N ARG A 292 6.56 -16.62 30.12
CA ARG A 292 6.39 -15.54 31.10
C ARG A 292 5.22 -14.63 30.75
N TYR A 293 5.08 -14.30 29.48
CA TYR A 293 3.97 -13.47 28.98
C TYR A 293 2.61 -14.11 29.26
N PHE A 294 2.41 -15.36 28.83
CA PHE A 294 1.16 -16.09 29.07
C PHE A 294 0.82 -16.18 30.55
N ARG A 295 1.81 -16.52 31.40
CA ARG A 295 1.61 -16.61 32.85
C ARG A 295 1.21 -15.28 33.47
N TYR A 296 1.86 -14.19 33.08
CA TYR A 296 1.56 -12.85 33.62
C TYR A 296 0.13 -12.45 33.27
N ILE A 297 -0.26 -12.54 31.99
CA ILE A 297 -1.60 -12.16 31.52
C ILE A 297 -2.68 -13.09 32.10
N SER A 298 -2.43 -14.39 32.15
CA SER A 298 -3.36 -15.40 32.68
C SER A 298 -3.65 -15.32 34.18
N LYS A 299 -2.82 -14.57 34.92
CA LYS A 299 -2.96 -14.33 36.37
C LYS A 299 -3.64 -13.00 36.68
N GLN A 300 -3.85 -12.13 35.69
CA GLN A 300 -4.55 -10.89 35.91
C GLN A 300 -6.01 -11.20 36.27
N ASP A 301 -6.44 -10.75 37.44
CA ASP A 301 -7.81 -10.94 37.88
C ASP A 301 -8.67 -9.79 37.36
N HIS A 302 -9.53 -10.09 36.40
CA HIS A 302 -10.54 -9.17 35.89
C HIS A 302 -11.83 -9.96 35.76
N GLN A 303 -12.85 -9.58 36.53
CA GLN A 303 -14.09 -10.35 36.65
C GLN A 303 -14.74 -10.63 35.28
N ASP A 304 -14.70 -9.66 34.37
CA ASP A 304 -15.26 -9.75 33.02
C ASP A 304 -14.49 -10.68 32.07
N LEU A 305 -13.18 -10.88 32.31
CA LEU A 305 -12.30 -11.68 31.46
C LEU A 305 -12.04 -13.09 32.00
N ARG A 306 -12.50 -13.39 33.22
CA ARG A 306 -12.26 -14.69 33.89
C ARG A 306 -12.75 -15.88 33.06
N LYS A 307 -13.93 -15.77 32.43
CA LYS A 307 -14.47 -16.80 31.51
C LYS A 307 -13.60 -16.94 30.26
N LYS A 308 -13.17 -15.83 29.66
CA LYS A 308 -12.27 -15.82 28.48
C LYS A 308 -10.93 -16.47 28.80
N PHE A 309 -10.30 -16.13 29.93
CA PHE A 309 -9.04 -16.72 30.36
C PHE A 309 -9.13 -18.22 30.66
N LYS A 310 -10.23 -18.70 31.27
CA LYS A 310 -10.47 -20.13 31.45
C LYS A 310 -10.52 -20.86 30.10
N ARG A 311 -11.24 -20.30 29.12
CA ARG A 311 -11.32 -20.85 27.75
C ARG A 311 -9.97 -20.84 27.06
N MET A 312 -9.22 -19.75 27.16
CA MET A 312 -7.86 -19.62 26.62
C MET A 312 -6.93 -20.70 27.18
N LYS A 313 -6.88 -20.87 28.51
CA LYS A 313 -6.07 -21.92 29.17
C LYS A 313 -6.41 -23.32 28.68
N LYS A 314 -7.70 -23.63 28.52
CA LYS A 314 -8.17 -24.93 28.00
C LYS A 314 -7.71 -25.16 26.56
N LEU A 315 -7.83 -24.15 25.70
CA LEU A 315 -7.40 -24.24 24.30
C LEU A 315 -5.89 -24.40 24.18
N VAL A 316 -5.12 -23.61 24.94
CA VAL A 316 -3.65 -23.72 24.97
C VAL A 316 -3.21 -25.10 25.45
N LYS A 317 -3.85 -25.65 26.49
CA LYS A 317 -3.54 -27.01 26.97
C LYS A 317 -3.78 -28.07 25.89
N LYS A 318 -4.79 -27.89 25.04
CA LYS A 318 -5.18 -28.88 24.01
C LYS A 318 -4.36 -28.75 22.72
N HIS A 319 -3.95 -27.54 22.35
CA HIS A 319 -3.45 -27.22 21.02
C HIS A 319 -2.08 -26.56 20.99
N SER A 320 -1.37 -26.46 22.12
CA SER A 320 0.00 -25.92 22.09
C SER A 320 0.90 -26.81 21.23
N ILE A 321 1.76 -26.17 20.43
CA ILE A 321 2.74 -26.85 19.59
C ILE A 321 3.95 -27.35 20.40
N VAL A 322 4.10 -26.84 21.62
CA VAL A 322 5.10 -27.29 22.59
C VAL A 322 4.40 -28.35 23.43
N ASN A 323 4.81 -29.61 23.27
CA ASN A 323 4.31 -30.68 24.13
C ASN A 323 4.48 -30.26 25.60
N PRO A 324 3.47 -30.48 26.47
CA PRO A 324 3.76 -30.53 27.89
C PRO A 324 4.72 -31.72 28.05
N GLY A 325 6.00 -31.44 28.22
CA GLY A 325 6.94 -32.45 28.69
C GLY A 325 6.36 -33.13 29.94
N PRO A 326 6.66 -34.42 30.14
CA PRO A 326 6.06 -35.28 31.17
C PRO A 326 6.02 -34.66 32.56
#